data_AF-A0A3D2L681-F1
#
_entry.id   AF-A0A3D2L681-F1
#
_cell.length_a   1.000
_cell.length_b   1.000
_cell.length_c   1.000
_cell.angle_alpha   90.00
_cell.angle_beta   90.00
_cell.angle_gamma   90.00
#
_symmetry.space_group_name_H-M   'P 1'
#
loop_
_entity.id
_entity.type
_entity.pdbx_description
1 polymer ?
#
loop_
_entity_poly.entity_id
_entity_poly.type
_entity_poly.pdbx_seq_one_letter_code
_entity_poly.pdbx_strand_id
1 'polypeptide(L)'
;SAALERTGVIDAAGRLVSRLASRASPVVAMLAMMLGVMILSALMNNTPIVVVLIPVVIQLARTIGVAPSKLLIPLSFAAIFGGTTTLIGTSTNILVDGVAQEAGLAPFGVFEITGAGVILALVGAAYLALTSPFLLPTRESLVDMLPNAKDRRFLAQILIPLGSPLIGKTVSETGFSAEKGFKV
;
A
#
# COMPACT_ATOMS: atom_id res chain seq x y z
N SER A 1 -4.85 9.78 2.66
CA SER A 1 -4.71 9.46 1.21
C SER A 1 -4.40 10.66 0.36
N ALA A 2 -5.12 11.79 0.46
CA ALA A 2 -4.89 12.98 -0.36
C ALA A 2 -3.46 13.60 -0.27
N ALA A 3 -2.78 13.49 0.89
CA ALA A 3 -1.42 14.04 1.05
C ALA A 3 -0.34 13.27 0.26
N LEU A 4 -0.44 11.93 0.17
CA LEU A 4 0.51 11.10 -0.58
C LEU A 4 0.30 11.17 -2.09
N GLU A 5 -0.95 11.37 -2.51
CA GLU A 5 -1.33 11.62 -3.89
C GLU A 5 -0.81 13.00 -4.36
N ARG A 6 -0.86 14.01 -3.48
CA ARG A 6 -0.35 15.37 -3.75
C ARG A 6 1.18 15.48 -3.80
N THR A 7 1.93 14.62 -3.11
CA THR A 7 3.40 14.68 -3.07
C THR A 7 4.08 13.97 -4.23
N GLY A 8 3.31 13.34 -5.14
CA GLY A 8 3.88 12.60 -6.28
C GLY A 8 4.69 11.37 -5.88
N VAL A 9 4.67 10.98 -4.60
CA VAL A 9 5.35 9.78 -4.09
C VAL A 9 4.70 8.53 -4.68
N ILE A 10 3.37 8.53 -4.82
CA ILE A 10 2.63 7.44 -5.47
C ILE A 10 3.00 7.33 -6.96
N ASP A 11 3.18 8.47 -7.65
CA ASP A 11 3.61 8.48 -9.06
C ASP A 11 5.07 8.06 -9.23
N ALA A 12 5.97 8.49 -8.35
CA ALA A 12 7.37 8.09 -8.36
C ALA A 12 7.53 6.61 -8.06
N ALA A 13 6.82 6.11 -7.04
CA ALA A 13 6.75 4.69 -6.74
C ALA A 13 6.12 3.92 -7.89
N GLY A 14 5.03 4.42 -8.49
CA GLY A 14 4.37 3.83 -9.66
C GLY A 14 5.29 3.72 -10.88
N ARG A 15 6.17 4.70 -11.13
CA ARG A 15 7.19 4.64 -12.20
C ARG A 15 8.32 3.67 -11.90
N LEU A 16 8.77 3.60 -10.65
CA LEU A 16 9.78 2.63 -10.23
C LEU A 16 9.23 1.20 -10.38
N VAL A 17 7.99 1.04 -9.95
CA VAL A 17 7.19 -0.17 -10.04
C VAL A 17 6.93 -0.56 -11.49
N SER A 18 6.56 0.34 -12.40
CA SER A 18 6.29 -0.01 -13.80
C SER A 18 7.56 -0.46 -14.54
N ARG A 19 8.72 0.11 -14.19
CA ARG A 19 10.03 -0.36 -14.68
C ARG A 19 10.39 -1.76 -14.17
N LEU A 20 10.06 -2.06 -12.92
CA LEU A 20 10.22 -3.40 -12.35
C LEU A 20 9.21 -4.39 -12.94
N ALA A 21 7.95 -4.01 -13.05
CA ALA A 21 6.83 -4.81 -13.58
C ALA A 21 7.02 -5.21 -15.05
N SER A 22 7.55 -4.32 -15.87
CA SER A 22 7.78 -4.59 -17.31
C SER A 22 8.91 -5.58 -17.57
N ARG A 23 9.72 -5.92 -16.57
CA ARG A 23 10.89 -6.81 -16.73
C ARG A 23 10.98 -7.96 -15.71
N ALA A 24 10.15 -7.98 -14.67
CA ALA A 24 10.34 -8.88 -13.53
C ALA A 24 9.08 -9.67 -13.16
N SER A 25 9.27 -10.90 -12.70
CA SER A 25 8.17 -11.75 -12.22
C SER A 25 7.51 -11.16 -10.97
N PRO A 26 6.25 -11.50 -10.65
CA PRO A 26 5.56 -11.02 -9.46
C PRO A 26 6.34 -11.24 -8.15
N VAL A 27 7.12 -12.33 -8.07
CA VAL A 27 7.99 -12.65 -6.93
C VAL A 27 9.12 -11.63 -6.80
N VAL A 28 9.74 -11.20 -7.90
CA VAL A 28 10.80 -10.19 -7.87
C VAL A 28 10.25 -8.83 -7.45
N ALA A 29 9.06 -8.45 -7.93
CA ALA A 29 8.39 -7.22 -7.51
C ALA A 29 8.08 -7.22 -6.00
N MET A 30 7.60 -8.35 -5.48
CA MET A 30 7.39 -8.55 -4.04
C MET A 30 8.71 -8.42 -3.26
N LEU A 31 9.79 -9.08 -3.69
CA LEU A 31 11.07 -9.03 -2.99
C LEU A 31 11.71 -7.63 -3.02
N ALA A 32 11.62 -6.92 -4.14
CA ALA A 32 12.09 -5.54 -4.24
C ALA A 32 11.31 -4.60 -3.29
N MET A 33 9.99 -4.77 -3.23
CA MET A 33 9.14 -4.06 -2.27
C MET A 33 9.55 -4.39 -0.83
N MET A 34 9.69 -5.67 -0.49
CA MET A 34 10.10 -6.10 0.85
C MET A 34 11.44 -5.50 1.25
N LEU A 35 12.43 -5.49 0.35
CA LEU A 35 13.73 -4.89 0.61
C LEU A 35 13.63 -3.41 0.94
N GLY A 36 12.88 -2.64 0.14
CA GLY A 36 12.66 -1.22 0.41
C GLY A 36 11.99 -0.97 1.77
N VAL A 37 10.95 -1.76 2.08
CA VAL A 37 10.23 -1.68 3.36
C VAL A 37 11.15 -2.03 4.53
N MET A 38 11.97 -3.08 4.42
CA MET A 38 12.90 -3.49 5.47
C MET A 38 13.89 -2.38 5.81
N ILE A 39 14.43 -1.69 4.80
CA ILE A 39 15.35 -0.56 4.99
C ILE A 39 14.65 0.61 5.69
N LEU A 40 13.43 0.95 5.24
CA LEU A 40 12.63 2.01 5.88
C LEU A 40 12.31 1.67 7.34
N SER A 41 11.90 0.43 7.62
CA SER A 41 11.52 -0.04 8.95
C SER A 41 12.70 -0.20 9.91
N ALA A 42 13.91 -0.35 9.38
CA ALA A 42 15.12 -0.30 10.21
C ALA A 42 15.34 1.07 10.89
N LEU A 43 14.71 2.13 10.38
CA LEU A 43 14.89 3.50 10.90
C LEU A 43 13.67 4.03 11.66
N MET A 44 12.53 3.36 11.55
CA MET A 44 11.24 3.84 12.07
C MET A 44 10.37 2.68 12.50
N ASN A 45 9.46 2.94 13.44
CA ASN A 45 8.50 1.95 13.89
C ASN A 45 7.63 1.39 12.74
N ASN A 46 7.25 0.11 12.84
CA ASN A 46 6.60 -0.68 11.80
C ASN A 46 5.22 -0.12 11.40
N THR A 47 4.43 0.37 12.36
CA THR A 47 3.01 0.73 12.14
C THR A 47 2.82 1.93 11.19
N PRO A 48 3.49 3.08 11.38
CA PRO A 48 3.33 4.22 10.47
C PRO A 48 3.79 3.91 9.03
N ILE A 49 4.88 3.16 8.88
CA ILE A 49 5.41 2.79 7.55
C ILE A 49 4.39 1.96 6.78
N VAL A 50 3.83 0.92 7.41
CA VAL A 50 2.85 0.05 6.76
C VAL A 50 1.66 0.89 6.28
N VAL A 51 1.10 1.75 7.15
CA VAL A 51 -0.06 2.59 6.80
C VAL A 51 0.24 3.51 5.61
N VAL A 52 1.43 4.11 5.56
CA VAL A 52 1.85 4.99 4.46
C VAL A 52 2.06 4.21 3.16
N LEU A 53 2.54 2.97 3.24
CA LEU A 53 2.88 2.16 2.07
C LEU A 53 1.73 1.31 1.52
N ILE A 54 0.66 1.05 2.29
CA ILE A 54 -0.55 0.36 1.81
C ILE A 54 -1.04 0.89 0.44
N PRO A 55 -1.30 2.19 0.23
CA PRO A 55 -1.80 2.69 -1.05
C PRO A 55 -0.81 2.45 -2.20
N VAL A 56 0.49 2.57 -1.93
CA VAL A 56 1.55 2.31 -2.91
C VAL A 56 1.58 0.83 -3.30
N VAL A 57 1.46 -0.06 -2.32
CA VAL A 57 1.46 -1.51 -2.54
C VAL A 57 0.20 -2.00 -3.27
N ILE A 58 -0.96 -1.40 -2.98
CA ILE A 58 -2.19 -1.68 -3.73
C ILE A 58 -2.03 -1.26 -5.20
N GLN A 59 -1.46 -0.08 -5.46
CA GLN A 59 -1.20 0.38 -6.81
C GLN A 59 -0.19 -0.52 -7.55
N LEU A 60 0.84 -0.97 -6.84
CA LEU A 60 1.81 -1.94 -7.36
C LEU A 60 1.13 -3.26 -7.74
N ALA A 61 0.32 -3.83 -6.86
CA ALA A 61 -0.41 -5.07 -7.11
C ALA A 61 -1.26 -4.98 -8.39
N ARG A 62 -2.00 -3.87 -8.54
CA ARG A 62 -2.80 -3.58 -9.74
C ARG A 62 -1.95 -3.46 -11.01
N THR A 63 -0.76 -2.86 -10.90
CA THR A 63 0.16 -2.66 -12.04
C THR A 63 0.77 -3.98 -12.52
N ILE A 64 1.07 -4.92 -11.61
CA ILE A 64 1.60 -6.25 -11.95
C ILE A 64 0.51 -7.31 -12.14
N GLY A 65 -0.77 -6.94 -12.05
CA GLY A 65 -1.90 -7.85 -12.25
C GLY A 65 -2.06 -8.94 -11.19
N VAL A 66 -1.66 -8.68 -9.93
CA VAL A 66 -1.88 -9.61 -8.81
C VAL A 66 -2.83 -9.04 -7.78
N ALA A 67 -3.50 -9.90 -7.03
CA ALA A 67 -4.36 -9.47 -5.94
C ALA A 67 -3.56 -8.70 -4.86
N PRO A 68 -4.04 -7.54 -4.37
CA PRO A 68 -3.34 -6.74 -3.35
C PRO A 68 -2.98 -7.53 -2.09
N SER A 69 -3.83 -8.48 -1.69
CA SER A 69 -3.60 -9.38 -0.56
C SER A 69 -2.28 -10.16 -0.64
N LYS A 70 -1.82 -10.49 -1.86
CA LYS A 70 -0.53 -11.18 -2.07
C LYS A 70 0.69 -10.30 -1.85
N LEU A 71 0.54 -8.98 -1.81
CA LEU A 71 1.64 -8.05 -1.50
C LEU A 71 1.49 -7.38 -0.13
N LEU A 72 0.26 -7.17 0.35
CA LEU A 72 -0.01 -6.55 1.66
C LEU A 72 0.48 -7.42 2.83
N ILE A 73 0.37 -8.75 2.73
CA ILE A 73 0.91 -9.65 3.76
C ILE A 73 2.46 -9.58 3.79
N PRO A 74 3.17 -9.76 2.65
CA PRO A 74 4.62 -9.55 2.60
C PRO A 74 5.08 -8.17 3.06
N LEU A 75 4.32 -7.10 2.77
CA LEU A 75 4.58 -5.76 3.29
C LEU A 75 4.64 -5.75 4.82
N SER A 76 3.65 -6.33 5.49
CA SER A 76 3.60 -6.39 6.96
C SER A 76 4.79 -7.17 7.54
N PHE A 77 5.13 -8.32 6.95
CA PHE A 77 6.29 -9.10 7.38
C PHE A 77 7.61 -8.37 7.15
N ALA A 78 7.78 -7.71 6.00
CA ALA A 78 8.97 -6.92 5.71
C ALA A 78 9.15 -5.76 6.70
N ALA A 79 8.07 -5.10 7.11
CA ALA A 79 8.15 -4.08 8.16
C ALA A 79 8.66 -4.67 9.47
N ILE A 80 8.11 -5.81 9.90
CA ILE A 80 8.55 -6.51 11.12
C ILE A 80 10.04 -6.89 11.02
N PHE A 81 10.45 -7.56 9.93
CA PHE A 81 11.83 -7.96 9.74
C PHE A 81 12.79 -6.77 9.73
N GLY A 82 12.44 -5.68 9.04
CA GLY A 82 13.22 -4.45 9.04
C GLY A 82 13.38 -3.86 10.44
N GLY A 83 12.28 -3.72 11.19
CA GLY A 83 12.31 -3.17 12.54
C GLY A 83 13.15 -4.00 13.51
N THR A 84 13.25 -5.32 13.30
CA THR A 84 14.10 -6.17 14.15
C THR A 84 15.60 -6.01 13.90
N THR A 85 16.02 -5.33 12.82
CA THR A 85 17.44 -5.17 12.49
C THR A 85 18.17 -4.10 13.30
N THR A 86 17.45 -3.18 13.94
CA THR A 86 18.05 -2.09 14.72
C THR A 86 17.41 -1.97 16.09
N LEU A 87 18.16 -1.41 17.04
CA LEU A 87 17.63 -1.14 18.37
C LEU A 87 16.42 -0.19 18.33
N ILE A 88 16.46 0.80 17.45
CA ILE A 88 15.43 1.84 17.33
C ILE A 88 14.21 1.37 16.53
N GLY A 89 14.35 0.31 15.71
CA GLY A 89 13.32 -0.14 14.78
C GLY A 89 12.05 -0.67 15.46
N THR A 90 12.14 -1.19 16.69
CA THR A 90 10.96 -1.61 17.46
C THR A 90 11.02 -1.20 18.93
N SER A 91 9.85 -0.94 19.52
CA SER A 91 9.72 -0.68 20.96
C SER A 91 10.16 -1.87 21.82
N THR A 92 10.06 -3.09 21.30
CA THR A 92 10.52 -4.30 21.98
C THR A 92 12.04 -4.32 22.15
N ASN A 93 12.79 -3.93 21.12
CA ASN A 93 14.26 -3.88 21.20
C ASN A 93 14.72 -2.84 22.23
N ILE A 94 14.09 -1.66 22.26
CA ILE A 94 14.34 -0.62 23.26
C ILE A 94 13.98 -1.10 24.68
N LEU A 95 12.86 -1.82 24.84
CA LEU A 95 12.45 -2.35 26.14
C LEU A 95 13.45 -3.38 26.68
N VAL A 96 13.93 -4.28 25.81
CA VAL A 96 14.93 -5.30 26.18
C VAL A 96 16.25 -4.64 26.59
N ASP A 97 16.69 -3.61 25.87
CA ASP A 97 17.86 -2.80 26.23
C ASP A 97 17.67 -2.09 27.57
N GLY A 98 16.50 -1.49 27.81
CA GLY A 98 16.17 -0.86 29.10
C GLY A 98 16.26 -1.83 30.27
N VAL A 99 15.68 -3.03 30.14
CA VAL A 99 15.75 -4.09 31.16
C VAL A 99 17.19 -4.59 31.36
N ALA A 100 17.98 -4.71 30.29
CA ALA A 100 19.39 -5.11 30.37
C ALA A 100 20.23 -4.08 31.14
N GLN A 101 20.00 -2.78 30.89
CA GLN A 101 20.65 -1.70 31.61
C GLN A 101 20.25 -1.65 33.09
N GLU A 102 18.96 -1.88 33.41
CA GLU A 102 18.50 -2.01 34.80
C GLU A 102 19.16 -3.18 35.55
N ALA A 103 19.50 -4.26 34.83
CA ALA A 103 20.26 -5.39 35.36
C ALA A 103 21.78 -5.13 35.48
N GLY A 104 22.27 -3.93 35.13
CA GLY A 104 23.67 -3.53 35.21
C GLY A 104 24.53 -3.92 34.00
N LEU A 105 23.93 -4.34 32.88
CA LEU A 105 24.65 -4.60 31.63
C LEU A 105 24.93 -3.30 30.87
N ALA A 106 25.92 -3.35 29.98
CA ALA A 106 26.20 -2.23 29.08
C ALA A 106 25.03 -2.00 28.11
N PRO A 107 24.70 -0.74 27.76
CA PRO A 107 23.66 -0.42 26.79
C PRO A 107 24.01 -0.99 25.42
N PHE A 108 23.00 -1.50 24.70
CA PHE A 108 23.21 -2.03 23.37
C PHE A 108 23.54 -0.92 22.36
N GLY A 109 24.48 -1.21 21.47
CA GLY A 109 24.70 -0.42 20.26
C GLY A 109 23.51 -0.53 19.30
N VAL A 110 23.24 0.54 18.55
CA VAL A 110 22.12 0.59 17.58
C VAL A 110 22.14 -0.59 16.58
N PHE A 111 23.33 -1.07 16.23
CA PHE A 111 23.56 -2.13 15.25
C PHE A 111 24.01 -3.47 15.85
N GLU A 112 24.00 -3.60 17.17
CA GLU A 112 24.52 -4.79 17.85
C GLU A 112 23.68 -6.04 17.54
N ILE A 113 22.37 -5.86 17.38
CA ILE A 113 21.42 -6.91 17.02
C ILE A 113 21.23 -7.09 15.50
N THR A 114 21.89 -6.27 14.68
CA THR A 114 21.68 -6.26 13.22
C THR A 114 22.05 -7.58 12.56
N GLY A 115 23.09 -8.27 13.03
CA GLY A 115 23.49 -9.56 12.47
C GLY A 115 22.37 -10.60 12.55
N ALA A 116 21.78 -10.76 13.74
CA ALA A 116 20.65 -11.66 13.94
C ALA A 116 19.41 -11.21 13.16
N GLY A 117 19.11 -9.90 13.17
CA GLY A 117 17.98 -9.34 12.42
C GLY A 117 18.08 -9.55 10.92
N VAL A 118 19.26 -9.39 10.32
CA VAL A 118 19.49 -9.60 8.89
C VAL A 118 19.33 -11.08 8.52
N ILE A 119 19.82 -12.00 9.34
CA ILE A 119 19.61 -13.44 9.11
C ILE A 119 18.11 -13.76 9.12
N LEU A 120 17.38 -13.28 10.13
CA LEU A 120 15.93 -13.47 10.23
C LEU A 120 15.20 -12.87 9.02
N ALA A 121 15.59 -11.66 8.60
CA ALA A 121 15.03 -10.98 7.45
C ALA A 121 15.26 -11.77 6.14
N LEU A 122 16.47 -12.29 5.92
CA LEU A 122 16.80 -13.09 4.74
C LEU A 122 16.04 -14.41 4.73
N VAL A 123 15.98 -15.12 5.86
CA VAL A 123 15.22 -16.37 6.00
C VAL A 123 13.72 -16.12 5.79
N GLY A 124 13.18 -15.07 6.40
CA GLY A 124 11.78 -14.69 6.25
C GLY A 124 11.42 -14.25 4.82
N ALA A 125 12.30 -13.51 4.16
CA ALA A 125 12.14 -13.13 2.76
C ALA A 125 12.20 -14.35 1.83
N ALA A 126 13.15 -15.26 2.04
CA ALA A 126 13.24 -16.52 1.30
C ALA A 126 11.99 -17.39 1.53
N TYR A 127 11.54 -17.51 2.77
CA TYR A 127 10.32 -18.23 3.13
C TYR A 127 9.11 -17.66 2.39
N LEU A 128 8.91 -16.34 2.41
CA LEU A 128 7.81 -15.71 1.69
C LEU A 128 7.96 -15.82 0.18
N ALA A 129 9.17 -15.73 -0.38
CA ALA A 129 9.39 -15.94 -1.81
C ALA A 129 8.93 -17.34 -2.26
N LEU A 130 9.24 -18.36 -1.46
CA LEU A 130 8.94 -19.76 -1.76
C LEU A 130 7.49 -20.12 -1.47
N THR A 131 6.91 -19.59 -0.38
CA THR A 131 5.58 -19.97 0.09
C THR A 131 4.46 -19.08 -0.41
N SER A 132 4.74 -17.80 -0.74
CA SER A 132 3.70 -16.85 -1.18
C SER A 132 2.87 -17.30 -2.39
N PRO A 133 3.40 -18.00 -3.40
CA PRO A 133 2.58 -18.45 -4.53
C PRO A 133 1.53 -19.50 -4.12
N PHE A 134 1.80 -20.27 -3.06
CA PHE A 134 1.00 -21.42 -2.64
C PHE A 134 0.09 -21.13 -1.45
N LEU A 135 0.56 -20.34 -0.48
CA LEU A 135 -0.11 -20.13 0.81
C LEU A 135 -0.90 -18.82 0.90
N LEU A 136 -0.55 -17.79 0.12
CA LEU A 136 -1.23 -16.50 0.26
C LEU A 136 -2.58 -16.51 -0.46
N PRO A 137 -3.69 -16.24 0.27
CA PRO A 137 -5.01 -16.26 -0.32
C PRO A 137 -5.17 -15.10 -1.31
N THR A 138 -5.75 -15.40 -2.47
CA THR A 138 -6.24 -14.38 -3.40
C THR A 138 -7.54 -13.81 -2.83
N ARG A 139 -7.43 -12.77 -2.01
CA ARG A 139 -8.58 -11.97 -1.60
C ARG A 139 -8.72 -10.81 -2.58
N GLU A 140 -9.76 -10.85 -3.39
CA GLU A 140 -10.25 -9.66 -4.09
C GLU A 140 -10.67 -8.64 -3.03
N SER A 141 -10.12 -7.43 -3.12
CA SER A 141 -10.46 -6.38 -2.18
C SER A 141 -11.86 -5.86 -2.48
N LEU A 142 -12.66 -5.51 -1.46
CA LEU A 142 -13.90 -4.72 -1.64
C LEU A 142 -13.66 -3.46 -2.49
N VAL A 143 -12.42 -2.95 -2.51
CA VAL A 143 -11.97 -1.82 -3.33
C VAL A 143 -11.92 -2.14 -4.83
N ASP A 144 -11.83 -3.41 -5.21
CA ASP A 144 -11.92 -3.86 -6.61
C ASP A 144 -13.38 -4.07 -7.05
N MET A 145 -14.32 -4.21 -6.11
CA MET A 145 -15.78 -4.19 -6.38
C MET A 145 -16.34 -2.76 -6.47
N LEU A 146 -15.63 -1.78 -5.90
CA LEU A 146 -16.02 -0.37 -5.98
C LEU A 146 -15.57 0.19 -7.35
N PRO A 147 -16.48 0.80 -8.13
CA PRO A 147 -16.10 1.45 -9.38
C PRO A 147 -14.97 2.45 -9.14
N ASN A 148 -14.00 2.49 -10.05
CA ASN A 148 -12.98 3.55 -10.09
C ASN A 148 -13.67 4.91 -9.90
N ALA A 149 -13.03 5.87 -9.23
CA ALA A 149 -13.64 7.19 -9.00
C ALA A 149 -14.13 7.85 -10.31
N LYS A 150 -13.53 7.50 -11.45
CA LYS A 150 -13.94 7.89 -12.81
C LYS A 150 -15.23 7.22 -13.33
N ASP A 151 -15.60 6.04 -12.83
CA ASP A 151 -16.78 5.27 -13.26
C ASP A 151 -17.98 5.41 -12.31
N ARG A 152 -17.87 6.25 -11.28
CA ARG A 152 -18.98 6.53 -10.36
C ARG A 152 -20.07 7.29 -11.09
N ARG A 153 -21.16 6.59 -11.43
CA ARG A 153 -22.38 7.20 -11.97
C ARG A 153 -23.18 7.74 -10.80
N PHE A 154 -23.38 9.05 -10.77
CA PHE A 154 -24.24 9.70 -9.79
C PHE A 154 -25.65 9.80 -10.35
N LEU A 155 -26.63 9.30 -9.61
CA LEU A 155 -28.04 9.54 -9.90
C LEU A 155 -28.43 10.87 -9.25
N ALA A 156 -28.80 11.84 -10.06
CA ALA A 156 -29.36 13.11 -9.61
C ALA A 156 -30.81 13.19 -10.10
N GLN A 157 -31.75 13.47 -9.20
CA GLN A 157 -33.13 13.75 -9.56
C GLN A 157 -33.30 15.27 -9.65
N ILE A 158 -33.81 15.74 -10.78
CA ILE A 158 -34.13 17.15 -11.00
C ILE A 158 -35.64 17.27 -11.05
N LEU A 159 -36.20 18.04 -10.13
CA LEU A 159 -37.63 18.35 -10.09
C LEU A 159 -37.89 19.59 -10.94
N ILE A 160 -38.81 19.49 -11.91
CA ILE A 160 -39.20 20.60 -12.77
C ILE A 160 -40.40 21.32 -12.13
N PRO A 161 -40.27 22.59 -11.69
CA PRO A 161 -41.37 23.33 -11.09
C PRO A 161 -42.47 23.68 -12.11
N LEU A 162 -43.69 23.89 -11.61
CA LEU A 162 -44.81 24.42 -12.40
C LEU A 162 -44.46 25.81 -12.96
N GLY A 163 -44.62 25.99 -14.27
CA GLY A 163 -44.23 27.22 -14.98
C GLY A 163 -42.79 27.24 -15.52
N SER A 164 -42.04 26.15 -15.41
CA SER A 164 -40.69 26.06 -15.96
C SER A 164 -40.68 26.18 -17.50
N PRO A 165 -39.74 26.93 -18.08
CA PRO A 165 -39.56 27.03 -19.54
C PRO A 165 -39.07 25.72 -20.19
N LEU A 166 -38.88 24.66 -19.39
CA LEU A 166 -38.54 23.31 -19.82
C LEU A 166 -39.79 22.42 -20.03
N ILE A 167 -40.98 22.88 -19.63
CA ILE A 167 -42.23 22.14 -19.83
C ILE A 167 -42.54 22.08 -21.33
N GLY A 168 -42.78 20.86 -21.85
CA GLY A 168 -43.05 20.61 -23.26
C GLY A 168 -41.81 20.52 -24.17
N LYS A 169 -40.60 20.62 -23.60
CA LYS A 169 -39.34 20.44 -24.34
C LYS A 169 -38.83 19.01 -24.24
N THR A 170 -38.20 18.53 -25.30
CA THR A 170 -37.48 17.26 -25.31
C THR A 170 -36.17 17.37 -24.53
N VAL A 171 -35.65 16.26 -24.00
CA VAL A 171 -34.39 16.24 -23.21
C VAL A 171 -33.23 16.89 -23.97
N SER A 172 -33.15 16.71 -25.28
CA SER A 172 -32.17 17.35 -26.17
C SER A 172 -32.21 18.89 -26.13
N GLU A 173 -33.37 19.50 -25.90
CA GLU A 173 -33.59 20.96 -25.90
C GLU A 173 -33.38 21.59 -24.52
N THR A 174 -33.29 20.78 -23.47
CA THR A 174 -33.10 21.23 -22.08
C THR A 174 -31.65 21.52 -21.72
N GLY A 175 -30.70 21.16 -22.59
CA GLY A 175 -29.27 21.29 -22.34
C GLY A 175 -28.67 20.21 -21.45
N PHE A 176 -29.45 19.23 -20.99
CA PHE A 176 -28.98 18.01 -20.32
C PHE A 176 -28.48 16.99 -21.37
N SER A 177 -27.35 17.30 -22.02
CA SER A 177 -26.76 16.44 -23.05
C SER A 177 -25.66 15.53 -22.51
N ALA A 178 -25.39 14.45 -23.22
CA ALA A 178 -24.27 13.54 -22.94
C ALA A 178 -22.90 14.26 -22.97
N GLU A 179 -22.75 15.30 -23.80
CA GLU A 179 -21.54 16.13 -23.87
C GLU A 179 -21.29 16.92 -22.57
N LYS A 180 -22.35 17.25 -21.82
CA LYS A 180 -22.26 17.91 -20.51
C LYS A 180 -22.23 16.92 -19.34
N GLY A 181 -22.10 15.62 -19.62
CA GLY A 181 -21.99 14.56 -18.61
C GLY A 181 -23.32 14.05 -18.08
N PHE A 182 -24.45 14.43 -18.68
CA PHE A 182 -25.77 13.93 -18.30
C PHE A 182 -26.17 12.75 -19.21
N LYS A 183 -26.47 11.60 -18.60
CA LYS A 183 -27.17 10.48 -19.26
C LYS A 183 -28.54 10.35 -18.60
N VAL A 184 -29.59 10.68 -19.36
CA VAL A 184 -30.99 10.60 -18.94
C VAL A 184 -31.58 9.28 -19.42
#